data_AF-A0A8S3XW00-F1
#
_entry.id   AF-A0A8S3XW00-F1
#
_cell.length_a   1.000
_cell.length_b   1.000
_cell.length_c   1.000
_cell.angle_alpha   90.00
_cell.angle_beta   90.00
_cell.angle_gamma   90.00
#
_symmetry.space_group_name_H-M   'P 1'
#
loop_
_entity.id
_entity.type
_entity.pdbx_description
1 polymer ?
#
loop_
_entity_poly.entity_id
_entity_poly.type
_entity_poly.pdbx_seq_one_letter_code
_entity_poly.pdbx_strand_id
1 'polypeptide(L)'
;MMKWESKFKQKDFDVSASDEFNKKAEIATKKIAAEFFEWWTGLGNEEYKSEIRRPEDIEDLFQVWFDEHASQGLRLELKTLPCVNQSIADYVGVPKASCQNFLKRQIASDIRAESSPAHTKAFGKCLPQKLKHIPPRNNTKNIWHGVKIPEDLRSSCVWGEIQHLTSTKTFYKWLKMRHYLPMPPYFKTMDSHGEKKLFVVPSDYVVQQKSSTSITQELAFPVSEFNLELKEELSKILYD
;
A
#
# COMPACT_ATOMS: atom_id res chain seq x y z
N MET A 1 21.13 8.48 -43.32
CA MET A 1 20.01 8.09 -42.44
C MET A 1 20.61 7.62 -41.13
N MET A 2 20.66 8.47 -40.09
CA MET A 2 21.34 8.13 -38.83
C MET A 2 20.43 7.29 -37.95
N LYS A 3 20.83 6.04 -37.67
CA LYS A 3 20.20 5.18 -36.67
C LYS A 3 20.71 5.56 -35.28
N TRP A 4 19.80 6.04 -34.44
CA TRP A 4 20.07 6.32 -33.03
C TRP A 4 19.95 5.01 -32.21
N GLU A 5 21.07 4.53 -31.68
CA GLU A 5 21.11 3.40 -30.74
C GLU A 5 21.07 3.92 -29.29
N SER A 6 19.87 4.29 -28.83
CA SER A 6 19.64 4.63 -27.43
C SER A 6 19.12 3.42 -26.67
N LYS A 7 19.73 3.10 -25.51
CA LYS A 7 19.26 2.08 -24.56
C LYS A 7 17.89 2.41 -23.93
N PHE A 8 17.38 3.62 -24.16
CA PHE A 8 16.13 4.12 -23.56
C PHE A 8 14.92 4.04 -24.49
N LYS A 9 15.10 3.67 -25.76
CA LYS A 9 13.98 3.31 -26.63
C LYS A 9 13.85 1.79 -26.65
N GLN A 10 13.18 1.23 -25.65
CA GLN A 10 12.62 -0.11 -25.81
C GLN A 10 11.65 -0.07 -26.99
N LYS A 11 11.77 -1.07 -27.87
CA LYS A 11 10.88 -1.29 -29.00
C LYS A 11 9.44 -1.16 -28.54
N ASP A 12 8.68 -0.37 -29.28
CA ASP A 12 7.22 -0.29 -29.19
C ASP A 12 6.64 -1.71 -29.18
N PHE A 13 6.15 -2.13 -28.01
CA PHE A 13 5.09 -3.10 -27.83
C PHE A 13 4.54 -2.83 -26.42
N ASP A 14 3.68 -1.81 -26.31
CA ASP A 14 2.63 -1.83 -25.31
C ASP A 14 1.78 -3.07 -25.65
N VAL A 15 2.18 -4.23 -25.12
CA VAL A 15 1.26 -5.36 -24.99
C VAL A 15 0.17 -4.82 -24.08
N SER A 16 -0.96 -4.43 -24.67
CA SER A 16 -2.10 -3.92 -23.92
C SER A 16 -2.36 -4.87 -22.76
N ALA A 17 -2.60 -4.36 -21.55
CA ALA A 17 -2.85 -5.22 -20.38
C ALA A 17 -3.93 -6.29 -20.69
N SER A 18 -4.87 -5.96 -21.58
CA SER A 18 -5.86 -6.89 -22.17
C SER A 18 -5.21 -8.13 -22.81
N ASP A 19 -4.17 -7.96 -23.62
CA ASP A 19 -3.49 -9.07 -24.30
C ASP A 19 -2.71 -9.95 -23.32
N GLU A 20 -2.17 -9.39 -22.25
CA GLU A 20 -1.54 -10.18 -21.18
C GLU A 20 -2.56 -11.02 -20.41
N PHE A 21 -3.73 -10.45 -20.10
CA PHE A 21 -4.81 -11.18 -19.43
C PHE A 21 -5.40 -12.27 -20.34
N ASN A 22 -5.58 -11.98 -21.62
CA ASN A 22 -6.05 -12.96 -22.60
C ASN A 22 -5.10 -14.15 -22.70
N LYS A 23 -3.79 -13.90 -22.76
CA LYS A 23 -2.78 -14.98 -22.76
C LYS A 23 -2.76 -15.79 -21.47
N LYS A 24 -2.87 -15.12 -20.31
CA LYS A 24 -2.92 -15.81 -19.01
C LYS A 24 -4.18 -16.67 -18.87
N ALA A 25 -5.31 -16.16 -19.35
CA ALA A 25 -6.57 -16.89 -19.39
C ALA A 25 -6.47 -18.13 -20.29
N GLU A 26 -5.94 -17.99 -21.49
CA GLU A 26 -5.74 -19.12 -22.42
C GLU A 26 -4.86 -20.22 -21.80
N ILE A 27 -3.76 -19.84 -21.13
CA ILE A 27 -2.87 -20.78 -20.43
C ILE A 27 -3.62 -21.48 -19.28
N ALA A 28 -4.44 -20.75 -18.52
CA ALA A 28 -5.22 -21.32 -17.43
C ALA A 28 -6.28 -22.29 -17.93
N THR A 29 -6.99 -21.95 -19.02
CA THR A 29 -7.99 -22.81 -19.66
C THR A 29 -7.39 -24.13 -20.12
N LYS A 30 -6.26 -24.08 -20.85
CA LYS A 30 -5.55 -25.29 -21.31
C LYS A 30 -5.12 -26.19 -20.15
N LYS A 31 -4.67 -25.57 -19.05
CA LYS A 31 -4.30 -26.30 -17.84
C LYS A 31 -5.50 -27.00 -17.20
N ILE A 32 -6.63 -26.32 -17.07
CA ILE A 32 -7.87 -26.89 -16.51
C ILE A 32 -8.39 -28.03 -17.40
N ALA A 33 -8.38 -27.85 -18.72
CA ALA A 33 -8.81 -28.88 -19.67
C ALA A 33 -7.93 -30.14 -19.55
N ALA A 34 -6.61 -29.97 -19.45
CA ALA A 34 -5.68 -31.07 -19.24
C ALA A 34 -5.88 -31.79 -17.90
N GLU A 35 -6.02 -31.05 -16.79
CA GLU A 35 -6.28 -31.62 -15.46
C GLU A 35 -7.61 -32.38 -15.42
N PHE A 36 -8.66 -31.84 -16.05
CA PHE A 36 -9.96 -32.49 -16.15
C PHE A 36 -9.89 -33.74 -17.01
N PHE A 37 -9.19 -33.71 -18.14
CA PHE A 37 -8.98 -34.87 -19.01
C PHE A 37 -8.24 -35.99 -18.28
N GLU A 38 -7.20 -35.65 -17.50
CA GLU A 38 -6.44 -36.61 -16.71
C GLU A 38 -7.31 -37.24 -15.61
N TRP A 39 -8.09 -36.42 -14.89
CA TRP A 39 -9.05 -36.90 -13.89
C TRP A 39 -10.13 -37.80 -14.53
N TRP A 40 -10.67 -37.39 -15.68
CA TRP A 40 -11.67 -38.15 -16.44
C TRP A 40 -11.13 -39.50 -16.91
N THR A 41 -9.89 -39.51 -17.41
CA THR A 41 -9.21 -40.74 -17.82
C THR A 41 -8.97 -41.67 -16.63
N GLY A 42 -8.68 -41.12 -15.45
CA GLY A 42 -8.54 -41.88 -14.20
C GLY A 42 -9.85 -42.47 -13.65
N LEU A 43 -11.01 -42.00 -14.13
CA LEU A 43 -12.33 -42.52 -13.74
C LEU A 43 -12.84 -43.65 -14.65
N GLY A 44 -12.33 -43.76 -15.88
CA GLY A 44 -12.79 -44.73 -16.86
C GLY A 44 -12.19 -46.13 -16.64
N ASN A 45 -13.05 -47.13 -16.37
CA ASN A 45 -12.72 -48.53 -16.67
C ASN A 45 -12.80 -48.74 -18.19
N GLU A 46 -11.92 -49.59 -18.72
CA GLU A 46 -11.59 -49.83 -20.15
C GLU A 46 -12.77 -50.12 -21.12
N GLU A 47 -14.02 -50.17 -20.65
CA GLU A 47 -15.20 -50.57 -21.43
C GLU A 47 -15.98 -49.40 -22.06
N TYR A 48 -15.75 -48.15 -21.62
CA TYR A 48 -16.44 -46.98 -22.20
C TYR A 48 -15.53 -46.25 -23.17
N LYS A 49 -15.77 -46.43 -24.47
CA LYS A 49 -15.19 -45.58 -25.52
C LYS A 49 -15.87 -44.21 -25.47
N SER A 50 -15.44 -43.34 -24.57
CA SER A 50 -15.84 -41.94 -24.60
C SER A 50 -15.42 -41.28 -25.92
N GLU A 51 -16.28 -40.42 -26.46
CA GLU A 51 -16.00 -39.65 -27.68
C GLU A 51 -14.90 -38.59 -27.45
N ILE A 52 -14.67 -38.21 -26.19
CA ILE A 52 -13.58 -37.34 -25.75
C ILE A 52 -12.29 -38.17 -25.75
N ARG A 53 -11.42 -37.92 -26.73
CA ARG A 53 -10.15 -38.66 -26.90
C ARG A 53 -8.94 -37.81 -26.56
N ARG A 54 -9.09 -36.49 -26.59
CA ARG A 54 -8.01 -35.55 -26.34
C ARG A 54 -8.50 -34.39 -25.47
N PRO A 55 -7.60 -33.71 -24.75
CA PRO A 55 -7.95 -32.53 -23.97
C PRO A 55 -8.50 -31.40 -24.85
N GLU A 56 -8.11 -31.31 -26.12
CA GLU A 56 -8.66 -30.30 -27.05
C GLU A 56 -10.15 -30.53 -27.34
N ASP A 57 -10.63 -31.78 -27.27
CA ASP A 57 -12.05 -32.08 -27.50
C ASP A 57 -12.92 -31.52 -26.36
N ILE A 58 -12.35 -31.30 -25.16
CA ILE A 58 -13.02 -30.63 -24.03
C ILE A 58 -13.04 -29.12 -24.24
N GLU A 59 -11.96 -28.54 -24.75
CA GLU A 59 -11.89 -27.12 -25.10
C GLU A 59 -12.94 -26.76 -26.15
N ASP A 60 -13.10 -27.61 -27.15
CA ASP A 60 -14.10 -27.49 -28.22
C ASP A 60 -15.52 -27.75 -27.72
N LEU A 61 -15.73 -28.76 -26.86
CA LEU A 61 -17.05 -29.13 -26.31
C LEU A 61 -17.65 -28.00 -25.47
N PHE A 62 -16.83 -27.34 -24.66
CA PHE A 62 -17.26 -26.25 -23.80
C PHE A 62 -17.12 -24.88 -24.46
N GLN A 63 -16.63 -24.82 -25.71
CA GLN A 63 -16.36 -23.58 -26.45
C GLN A 63 -15.68 -22.56 -25.53
N VAL A 64 -14.62 -22.97 -24.82
CA VAL A 64 -13.97 -22.14 -23.78
C VAL A 64 -13.11 -21.03 -24.40
N TRP A 65 -13.64 -20.35 -25.39
CA TRP A 65 -13.12 -19.11 -25.91
C TRP A 65 -13.76 -17.96 -25.15
N PHE A 66 -12.95 -16.98 -24.78
CA PHE A 66 -13.34 -15.88 -23.90
C PHE A 66 -14.42 -14.95 -24.48
N ASP A 67 -14.91 -15.21 -25.69
CA ASP A 67 -15.78 -14.31 -26.46
C ASP A 67 -17.29 -14.63 -26.37
N GLU A 68 -17.68 -15.72 -25.69
CA GLU A 68 -19.10 -16.09 -25.55
C GLU A 68 -19.78 -15.44 -24.33
N HIS A 69 -21.07 -15.06 -24.44
CA HIS A 69 -21.79 -14.25 -23.44
C HIS A 69 -21.74 -14.79 -21.99
N ALA A 70 -21.46 -16.08 -21.78
CA ALA A 70 -21.29 -16.67 -20.46
C ALA A 70 -20.02 -16.18 -19.73
N SER A 71 -18.92 -15.92 -20.44
CA SER A 71 -17.68 -15.38 -19.86
C SER A 71 -17.83 -13.89 -19.48
N GLN A 72 -18.67 -13.16 -20.23
CA GLN A 72 -19.04 -11.76 -19.95
C GLN A 72 -19.91 -11.61 -18.69
N GLY A 73 -20.42 -12.72 -18.13
CA GLY A 73 -21.23 -12.73 -16.90
C GLY A 73 -20.44 -12.55 -15.60
N LEU A 74 -19.10 -12.50 -15.65
CA LEU A 74 -18.27 -12.34 -14.46
C LEU A 74 -18.32 -10.89 -13.95
N ARG A 75 -19.32 -10.58 -13.10
CA ARG A 75 -19.37 -9.30 -12.38
C ARG A 75 -18.34 -9.28 -11.26
N LEU A 76 -17.14 -8.81 -11.57
CA LEU A 76 -16.12 -8.50 -10.57
C LEU A 76 -16.49 -7.21 -9.85
N GLU A 77 -17.05 -7.32 -8.65
CA GLU A 77 -17.17 -6.19 -7.73
C GLU A 77 -15.81 -5.96 -7.06
N LEU A 78 -14.92 -5.26 -7.76
CA LEU A 78 -13.63 -4.86 -7.24
C LEU A 78 -13.86 -3.88 -6.08
N LYS A 79 -13.71 -4.37 -4.84
CA LYS A 79 -13.66 -3.52 -3.64
C LYS A 79 -12.31 -2.83 -3.57
N THR A 80 -12.08 -1.88 -4.46
CA THR A 80 -10.91 -1.00 -4.39
C THR A 80 -11.07 -0.05 -3.21
N LEU A 81 -9.97 0.17 -2.48
CA LEU A 81 -9.93 1.22 -1.47
C LEU A 81 -10.11 2.57 -2.17
N PRO A 82 -11.09 3.39 -1.78
CA PRO A 82 -11.36 4.65 -2.46
C PRO A 82 -10.39 5.72 -1.93
N CYS A 83 -9.11 5.56 -2.26
CA CYS A 83 -8.03 6.44 -1.81
C CYS A 83 -7.09 6.79 -2.96
N VAL A 84 -6.46 7.96 -2.86
CA VAL A 84 -5.49 8.45 -3.83
C VAL A 84 -4.11 8.59 -3.21
N ASN A 85 -3.10 8.71 -4.07
CA ASN A 85 -1.73 9.02 -3.62
C ASN A 85 -1.70 10.37 -2.90
N GLN A 86 -0.80 10.49 -1.92
CA GLN A 86 -0.71 11.69 -1.09
C GLN A 86 -0.37 12.94 -1.91
N SER A 87 0.49 12.83 -2.92
CA SER A 87 0.83 13.95 -3.82
C SER A 87 -0.39 14.51 -4.54
N ILE A 88 -1.28 13.64 -5.02
CA ILE A 88 -2.52 14.01 -5.71
C ILE A 88 -3.51 14.61 -4.71
N ALA A 89 -3.65 13.98 -3.54
CA ALA A 89 -4.50 14.47 -2.46
C ALA A 89 -4.12 15.89 -2.01
N ASP A 90 -2.81 16.15 -1.89
CA ASP A 90 -2.28 17.44 -1.48
C ASP A 90 -2.44 18.49 -2.60
N TYR A 91 -2.22 18.10 -3.87
CA TYR A 91 -2.42 18.96 -5.03
C TYR A 91 -3.88 19.44 -5.17
N VAL A 92 -4.85 18.54 -4.99
CA VAL A 92 -6.29 18.86 -5.07
C VAL A 92 -6.82 19.52 -3.78
N GLY A 93 -6.00 19.58 -2.72
CA GLY A 93 -6.38 20.18 -1.44
C GLY A 93 -7.31 19.30 -0.59
N VAL A 94 -7.32 17.99 -0.84
CA VAL A 94 -8.11 16.99 -0.12
C VAL A 94 -7.18 15.93 0.50
N PRO A 95 -6.32 16.30 1.48
CA PRO A 95 -5.35 15.38 2.07
C PRO A 95 -6.02 14.18 2.76
N LYS A 96 -7.29 14.33 3.14
CA LYS A 96 -8.13 13.31 3.76
C LYS A 96 -8.38 12.09 2.88
N ALA A 97 -8.36 12.26 1.55
CA ALA A 97 -8.55 11.19 0.57
C ALA A 97 -7.24 10.40 0.32
N SER A 98 -6.12 10.81 0.93
CA SER A 98 -4.87 10.08 0.76
C SER A 98 -4.94 8.68 1.38
N CYS A 99 -4.31 7.70 0.73
CA CYS A 99 -4.30 6.32 1.23
C CYS A 99 -3.70 6.21 2.64
N GLN A 100 -2.70 7.03 2.99
CA GLN A 100 -2.16 7.06 4.35
C GLN A 100 -3.20 7.52 5.38
N ASN A 101 -3.98 8.56 5.06
CA ASN A 101 -4.99 9.06 5.98
C ASN A 101 -6.21 8.15 6.04
N PHE A 102 -6.59 7.52 4.92
CA PHE A 102 -7.60 6.47 4.89
C PHE A 102 -7.21 5.30 5.79
N LEU A 103 -5.98 4.80 5.66
CA LEU A 103 -5.45 3.71 6.49
C LEU A 103 -5.48 4.07 7.98
N LYS A 104 -5.03 5.27 8.36
CA LYS A 104 -5.06 5.73 9.76
C LYS A 104 -6.48 5.74 10.34
N ARG A 105 -7.48 6.15 9.54
CA ARG A 105 -8.89 6.11 9.96
C ARG A 105 -9.40 4.70 10.13
N GLN A 106 -9.05 3.82 9.21
CA GLN A 106 -9.45 2.42 9.27
C GLN A 106 -8.87 1.74 10.51
N ILE A 107 -7.58 1.93 10.78
CA ILE A 107 -6.93 1.44 12.01
C ILE A 107 -7.64 1.98 13.26
N ALA A 108 -7.97 3.28 13.29
CA ALA A 108 -8.70 3.87 14.41
C ALA A 108 -10.13 3.34 14.54
N SER A 109 -10.78 2.95 13.43
CA SER A 109 -12.09 2.32 13.42
C SER A 109 -12.02 0.88 13.96
N ASP A 110 -11.05 0.10 13.50
CA ASP A 110 -10.83 -1.28 13.91
C ASP A 110 -10.49 -1.36 15.40
N ILE A 111 -9.63 -0.46 15.89
CA ILE A 111 -9.32 -0.35 17.33
C ILE A 111 -10.58 -0.03 18.13
N ARG A 112 -11.44 0.87 17.64
CA ARG A 112 -12.70 1.21 18.30
C ARG A 112 -13.65 0.01 18.34
N ALA A 113 -13.81 -0.70 17.22
CA ALA A 113 -14.62 -1.90 17.13
C ALA A 113 -14.13 -2.98 18.12
N GLU A 114 -12.83 -3.24 18.16
CA GLU A 114 -12.21 -4.19 19.11
C GLU A 114 -12.38 -3.78 20.57
N SER A 115 -12.24 -2.48 20.88
CA SER A 115 -12.39 -1.97 22.26
C SER A 115 -13.84 -1.95 22.74
N SER A 116 -14.81 -1.97 21.82
CA SER A 116 -16.21 -1.84 22.16
C SER A 116 -16.77 -3.16 22.72
N PRO A 117 -17.65 -3.09 23.74
CA PRO A 117 -18.16 -4.30 24.38
C PRO A 117 -19.01 -5.14 23.42
N ALA A 118 -19.06 -6.45 23.66
CA ALA A 118 -19.92 -7.35 22.91
C ALA A 118 -21.39 -7.02 23.18
N HIS A 119 -22.15 -6.74 22.12
CA HIS A 119 -23.58 -6.48 22.18
C HIS A 119 -24.34 -7.59 21.46
N THR A 120 -24.78 -8.59 22.21
CA THR A 120 -25.44 -9.80 21.66
C THR A 120 -26.88 -9.98 22.12
N LYS A 121 -27.27 -9.34 23.23
CA LYS A 121 -28.60 -9.44 23.82
C LYS A 121 -29.13 -8.04 24.16
N ALA A 122 -30.43 -7.86 23.93
CA ALA A 122 -31.18 -6.68 24.34
C ALA A 122 -32.57 -7.13 24.80
N PHE A 123 -33.15 -6.46 25.81
CA PHE A 123 -34.49 -6.76 26.34
C PHE A 123 -34.70 -8.25 26.71
N GLY A 124 -33.65 -8.90 27.24
CA GLY A 124 -33.70 -10.32 27.63
C GLY A 124 -33.73 -11.32 26.46
N LYS A 125 -33.68 -10.86 25.20
CA LYS A 125 -33.64 -11.71 24.00
C LYS A 125 -32.33 -11.53 23.23
N CYS A 126 -31.96 -12.55 22.45
CA CYS A 126 -30.83 -12.47 21.53
C CYS A 126 -31.18 -11.56 20.34
N LEU A 127 -30.26 -10.67 19.97
CA LEU A 127 -30.44 -9.80 18.81
C LEU A 127 -30.33 -10.58 17.48
N PRO A 128 -30.92 -10.10 16.38
CA PRO A 128 -30.64 -10.59 15.03
C PRO A 128 -29.16 -10.43 14.66
N GLN A 129 -28.61 -11.32 13.82
CA GLN A 129 -27.18 -11.35 13.49
C GLN A 129 -26.62 -10.02 12.99
N LYS A 130 -27.40 -9.28 12.18
CA LYS A 130 -27.02 -7.96 11.64
C LYS A 130 -26.85 -6.87 12.71
N LEU A 131 -27.47 -7.05 13.88
CA LEU A 131 -27.44 -6.11 15.01
C LEU A 131 -26.51 -6.59 16.14
N LYS A 132 -25.98 -7.80 16.04
CA LYS A 132 -25.02 -8.31 17.03
C LYS A 132 -23.66 -7.68 16.74
N HIS A 133 -23.07 -7.08 17.76
CA HIS A 133 -21.67 -6.71 17.74
C HIS A 133 -20.86 -7.74 18.55
N ILE A 134 -19.91 -8.39 17.88
CA ILE A 134 -18.95 -9.30 18.51
C ILE A 134 -17.56 -8.71 18.23
N PRO A 135 -16.85 -8.20 19.26
CA PRO A 135 -15.58 -7.53 19.04
C PRO A 135 -14.55 -8.52 18.48
N PRO A 136 -13.83 -8.14 17.42
CA PRO A 136 -12.73 -8.94 16.90
C PRO A 136 -11.58 -8.95 17.90
N ARG A 137 -10.89 -10.09 18.06
CA ARG A 137 -9.76 -10.26 18.99
C ARG A 137 -8.42 -10.24 18.26
N ASN A 138 -8.17 -9.20 17.47
CA ASN A 138 -7.01 -9.12 16.60
C ASN A 138 -5.85 -8.29 17.20
N ASN A 139 -6.02 -7.75 18.41
CA ASN A 139 -5.04 -6.94 19.13
C ASN A 139 -4.48 -5.77 18.28
N THR A 140 -5.35 -5.18 17.45
CA THR A 140 -4.99 -4.19 16.43
C THR A 140 -4.23 -3.01 17.00
N LYS A 141 -4.65 -2.53 18.19
CA LYS A 141 -4.00 -1.42 18.87
C LYS A 141 -2.52 -1.68 19.13
N ASN A 142 -2.17 -2.85 19.66
CA ASN A 142 -0.78 -3.15 19.99
C ASN A 142 0.05 -3.48 18.74
N ILE A 143 -0.56 -4.00 17.68
CA ILE A 143 0.15 -4.25 16.42
C ILE A 143 0.51 -2.94 15.73
N TRP A 144 -0.45 -2.02 15.60
CA TRP A 144 -0.26 -0.79 14.84
C TRP A 144 0.34 0.37 15.65
N HIS A 145 0.01 0.49 16.94
CA HIS A 145 0.57 1.53 17.82
C HIS A 145 1.66 1.03 18.77
N GLY A 146 1.92 -0.28 18.80
CA GLY A 146 3.02 -0.84 19.58
C GLY A 146 4.34 -0.58 18.87
N VAL A 147 4.81 0.67 18.94
CA VAL A 147 6.18 1.00 18.62
C VAL A 147 7.07 0.40 19.72
N LYS A 148 7.42 -0.88 19.54
CA LYS A 148 8.43 -1.56 20.37
C LYS A 148 9.79 -1.09 19.90
N ILE A 149 10.20 0.10 20.31
CA ILE A 149 11.59 0.53 20.14
C ILE A 149 12.44 -0.39 21.05
N PRO A 150 13.40 -1.14 20.48
CA PRO A 150 14.38 -1.88 21.27
C PRO A 150 15.02 -0.96 22.31
N GLU A 151 15.15 -1.42 23.56
CA GLU A 151 15.67 -0.59 24.66
C GLU A 151 17.04 0.04 24.33
N ASP A 152 17.84 -0.69 23.54
CA ASP A 152 19.14 -0.26 23.02
C ASP A 152 19.05 0.98 22.12
N LEU A 153 18.01 1.06 21.27
CA LEU A 153 17.77 2.21 20.38
C LEU A 153 17.09 3.38 21.09
N ARG A 154 16.41 3.11 22.22
CA ARG A 154 15.70 4.14 22.98
C ARG A 154 16.65 5.15 23.63
N SER A 155 17.88 4.73 23.92
CA SER A 155 18.70 5.45 24.89
C SER A 155 20.17 5.62 24.47
N SER A 156 20.95 4.56 24.23
CA SER A 156 22.42 4.69 24.33
C SER A 156 23.15 4.94 23.01
N CYS A 157 22.74 4.31 21.91
CA CYS A 157 23.57 4.29 20.70
C CYS A 157 23.51 5.61 19.91
N VAL A 158 22.33 6.22 19.79
CA VAL A 158 22.14 7.41 18.94
C VAL A 158 22.69 8.68 19.59
N TRP A 159 22.47 8.87 20.89
CA TRP A 159 22.83 10.11 21.58
C TRP A 159 24.29 10.18 22.02
N GLY A 160 25.01 9.06 22.09
CA GLY A 160 26.43 9.03 22.45
C GLY A 160 27.32 9.65 21.36
N GLU A 161 27.02 9.35 20.09
CA GLU A 161 27.87 9.79 18.97
C GLU A 161 27.52 11.19 18.47
N ILE A 162 26.27 11.65 18.57
CA ILE A 162 25.82 12.93 17.99
C ILE A 162 26.02 14.16 18.90
N GLN A 163 26.69 14.00 20.04
CA GLN A 163 26.92 15.07 21.04
C GLN A 163 27.74 16.25 20.49
N HIS A 164 28.58 15.99 19.49
CA HIS A 164 29.44 16.98 18.88
C HIS A 164 28.68 17.94 17.93
N LEU A 165 27.50 17.54 17.43
CA LEU A 165 26.73 18.32 16.46
C LEU A 165 26.17 19.63 17.07
N THR A 166 26.21 20.69 16.27
CA THR A 166 25.68 22.02 16.65
C THR A 166 24.17 21.98 16.93
N SER A 167 23.42 21.15 16.20
CA SER A 167 21.98 20.91 16.43
C SER A 167 21.70 20.33 17.81
N THR A 168 22.52 19.37 18.25
CA THR A 168 22.40 18.73 19.57
C THR A 168 22.74 19.72 20.70
N LYS A 169 23.78 20.56 20.53
CA LYS A 169 24.15 21.61 21.50
C LYS A 169 23.12 22.73 21.60
N THR A 170 22.54 23.14 20.46
CA THR A 170 21.47 24.16 20.44
C THR A 170 20.19 23.62 21.06
N PHE A 171 19.82 22.37 20.78
CA PHE A 171 18.71 21.68 21.44
C PHE A 171 18.91 21.55 22.95
N TYR A 172 20.13 21.23 23.40
CA TYR A 172 20.46 21.22 24.82
C TYR A 172 20.32 22.59 25.49
N LYS A 173 20.81 23.66 24.86
CA LYS A 173 20.60 25.04 25.34
C LYS A 173 19.11 25.39 25.40
N TRP A 174 18.35 24.98 24.39
CA TRP A 174 16.90 25.18 24.33
C TRP A 174 16.16 24.42 25.45
N LEU A 175 16.58 23.20 25.77
CA LEU A 175 16.05 22.42 26.89
C LEU A 175 16.40 23.04 28.25
N LYS A 176 17.62 23.57 28.42
CA LYS A 176 18.00 24.32 29.64
C LYS A 176 17.10 25.54 29.88
N MET A 177 16.61 26.19 28.82
CA MET A 177 15.67 27.32 28.96
C MET A 177 14.24 26.88 29.33
N ARG A 178 13.89 25.59 29.18
CA ARG A 178 12.52 25.06 29.36
C ARG A 178 12.50 23.94 30.40
N HIS A 179 12.65 24.34 31.67
CA HIS A 179 12.69 23.45 32.84
C HIS A 179 11.46 22.55 33.05
N TYR A 180 10.35 22.81 32.37
CA TYR A 180 9.14 21.95 32.42
C TYR A 180 9.25 20.68 31.57
N LEU A 181 10.27 20.57 30.71
CA LEU A 181 10.51 19.37 29.90
C LEU A 181 11.53 18.45 30.59
N PRO A 182 11.31 17.12 30.58
CA PRO A 182 12.26 16.18 31.16
C PRO A 182 13.59 16.21 30.40
N MET A 183 14.70 16.41 31.11
CA MET A 183 16.04 16.37 30.53
C MET A 183 16.46 14.91 30.28
N PRO A 184 16.80 14.54 29.03
CA PRO A 184 17.32 13.21 28.74
C PRO A 184 18.60 12.90 29.55
N PRO A 185 18.80 11.65 30.02
CA PRO A 185 19.92 11.29 30.89
C PRO A 185 21.30 11.58 30.29
N TYR A 186 21.45 11.47 28.96
CA TYR A 186 22.70 11.70 28.22
C TYR A 186 23.14 13.17 28.15
N PHE A 187 22.23 14.11 28.36
CA PHE A 187 22.58 15.54 28.41
C PHE A 187 23.09 15.97 29.78
N LYS A 188 22.86 15.16 30.84
CA LYS A 188 23.40 15.41 32.17
C LYS A 188 24.92 15.16 32.23
N THR A 189 25.42 14.25 31.38
CA THR A 189 26.86 13.94 31.27
C THR A 189 27.65 14.94 30.42
N MET A 190 26.98 15.85 29.69
CA MET A 190 27.69 16.90 28.94
C MET A 190 28.29 17.98 29.83
N ASP A 191 27.70 18.24 31.01
CA ASP A 191 28.25 19.22 31.95
C ASP A 191 29.58 18.74 32.59
N SER A 192 29.90 17.45 32.51
CA SER A 192 31.10 16.84 33.12
C SER A 192 32.27 16.61 32.17
N HIS A 193 32.06 16.59 30.85
CA HIS A 193 33.13 16.32 29.88
C HIS A 193 33.62 17.60 29.21
N GLY A 194 34.74 18.09 29.75
CA GLY A 194 35.61 19.03 29.05
C GLY A 194 36.01 18.48 27.69
N GLU A 195 35.91 19.36 26.70
CA GLU A 195 36.40 19.30 25.33
C GLU A 195 37.33 18.13 24.99
N LYS A 196 36.94 17.31 23.99
CA LYS A 196 37.78 16.91 22.83
C LYS A 196 37.08 15.85 21.95
N LYS A 197 36.82 16.25 20.70
CA LYS A 197 37.44 15.74 19.45
C LYS A 197 36.67 16.39 18.30
N LEU A 198 37.34 17.25 17.54
CA LEU A 198 36.80 17.77 16.28
C LEU A 198 36.70 16.60 15.31
N PHE A 199 35.47 16.18 15.00
CA PHE A 199 35.22 15.29 13.87
C PHE A 199 35.24 16.15 12.62
N VAL A 200 36.27 16.00 11.80
CA VAL A 200 36.33 16.58 10.46
C VAL A 200 35.50 15.66 9.56
N VAL A 201 34.34 16.15 9.11
CA VAL A 201 33.52 15.47 8.11
C VAL A 201 34.25 15.58 6.76
N PRO A 202 34.61 14.46 6.09
CA PRO A 202 35.07 14.50 4.71
C PRO A 202 34.01 15.13 3.83
N SER A 203 34.41 16.02 2.92
CA SER A 203 33.55 16.89 2.10
C SER A 203 32.57 16.17 1.15
N ASP A 204 32.50 14.84 1.20
CA ASP A 204 31.83 14.03 0.17
C ASP A 204 30.34 13.83 0.43
N TYR A 205 29.80 14.36 1.55
CA TYR A 205 28.38 14.30 1.90
C TYR A 205 27.67 15.66 1.94
N VAL A 206 28.15 16.65 1.18
CA VAL A 206 27.31 17.80 0.84
C VAL A 206 26.46 17.42 -0.38
N VAL A 207 25.28 16.84 -0.12
CA VAL A 207 24.20 16.85 -1.10
C VAL A 207 23.85 18.31 -1.34
N GLN A 208 24.37 18.88 -2.43
CA GLN A 208 23.92 20.16 -2.94
C GLN A 208 22.43 20.01 -3.27
N GLN A 209 21.55 20.57 -2.43
CA GLN A 209 20.22 20.96 -2.85
C GLN A 209 20.39 22.03 -3.93
N LYS A 210 20.54 21.60 -5.19
CA LYS A 210 20.23 22.46 -6.32
C LYS A 210 18.73 22.66 -6.29
N SER A 211 18.33 23.91 -6.09
CA SER A 211 17.00 24.42 -6.40
C SER A 211 16.59 23.98 -7.80
N SER A 212 15.74 22.95 -7.87
CA SER A 212 15.09 22.52 -9.11
C SER A 212 13.91 23.43 -9.43
N THR A 213 14.21 24.71 -9.68
CA THR A 213 13.33 25.63 -10.40
C THR A 213 13.63 25.54 -11.89
N SER A 214 13.14 24.49 -12.59
CA SER A 214 13.14 24.44 -14.07
C SER A 214 12.49 23.18 -14.70
N ILE A 215 11.46 22.57 -14.12
CA ILE A 215 10.73 21.45 -14.79
C ILE A 215 9.22 21.56 -14.58
N THR A 216 8.64 22.72 -14.90
CA THR A 216 7.16 22.89 -14.88
C THR A 216 6.59 23.54 -16.14
N GLN A 217 7.37 23.69 -17.22
CA GLN A 217 6.89 24.41 -18.42
C GLN A 217 6.44 23.56 -19.60
N GLU A 218 6.50 22.22 -19.59
CA GLU A 218 6.16 21.42 -20.79
C GLU A 218 5.03 20.38 -20.65
N LEU A 219 4.27 20.37 -19.56
CA LEU A 219 3.07 19.52 -19.46
C LEU A 219 1.85 20.35 -19.04
N ALA A 220 1.55 21.40 -19.79
CA ALA A 220 0.28 22.10 -19.69
C ALA A 220 -0.79 21.34 -20.48
N PHE A 221 -1.38 20.32 -19.86
CA PHE A 221 -2.72 19.87 -20.26
C PHE A 221 -3.75 20.93 -19.86
N PRO A 222 -4.92 21.04 -20.49
CA PRO A 222 -5.94 22.03 -20.13
C PRO A 222 -6.49 21.74 -18.71
N VAL A 223 -5.90 22.39 -17.70
CA VAL A 223 -6.06 22.15 -16.26
C VAL A 223 -7.36 22.72 -15.66
N SER A 224 -8.24 23.32 -16.47
CA SER A 224 -9.38 24.09 -15.95
C SER A 224 -10.61 23.22 -15.58
N GLU A 225 -10.99 22.27 -16.42
CA GLU A 225 -12.22 21.50 -16.24
C GLU A 225 -11.99 20.25 -15.37
N PHE A 226 -10.86 19.57 -15.55
CA PHE A 226 -10.50 18.36 -14.79
C PHE A 226 -10.33 18.57 -13.28
N ASN A 227 -9.95 19.77 -12.85
CA ASN A 227 -9.75 20.06 -11.42
C ASN A 227 -11.05 20.14 -10.62
N LEU A 228 -12.12 20.64 -11.25
CA LEU A 228 -13.44 20.69 -10.61
C LEU A 228 -14.02 19.28 -10.51
N GLU A 229 -13.94 18.50 -11.59
CA GLU A 229 -14.41 17.11 -11.61
C GLU A 229 -13.66 16.23 -10.61
N LEU A 230 -12.32 16.31 -10.55
CA LEU A 230 -11.54 15.52 -9.59
C LEU A 230 -11.86 15.89 -8.14
N LYS A 231 -12.05 17.17 -7.85
CA LYS A 231 -12.41 17.62 -6.50
C LYS A 231 -13.80 17.14 -6.10
N GLU A 232 -14.75 17.18 -7.02
CA GLU A 232 -16.11 16.68 -6.81
C GLU A 232 -16.13 15.16 -6.62
N GLU A 233 -15.45 14.40 -7.47
CA GLU A 233 -15.35 12.94 -7.35
C GLU A 233 -14.64 12.51 -6.05
N LEU A 234 -13.54 13.17 -5.67
CA LEU A 234 -12.87 12.90 -4.39
C LEU A 234 -13.72 13.30 -3.18
N SER A 235 -14.60 14.29 -3.32
CA SER A 235 -15.54 14.64 -2.27
C SER A 235 -16.65 13.60 -2.12
N LYS A 236 -17.22 13.08 -3.22
CA LYS A 236 -18.21 11.99 -3.19
C LYS A 236 -17.66 10.76 -2.47
N ILE A 237 -16.43 10.36 -2.81
CA ILE A 237 -15.70 9.27 -2.14
C ILE A 237 -15.58 9.43 -0.62
N LEU A 238 -15.52 10.67 -0.12
CA LEU A 238 -15.36 10.94 1.32
C LEU A 238 -16.69 10.96 2.09
N TYR A 239 -17.82 11.08 1.39
CA TYR A 239 -19.15 11.27 1.99
C TYR A 239 -20.14 10.14 1.70
N ASP A 240 -19.82 9.19 0.81
CA ASP A 240 -20.47 7.87 0.68
C ASP A 240 -19.90 6.85 1.69
#